data_AF-A0A7M1QGH2-F1
#
_entry.id   AF-A0A7M1QGH2-F1
#
_cell.length_a   1.000
_cell.length_b   1.000
_cell.length_c   1.000
_cell.angle_alpha   90.00
_cell.angle_beta   90.00
_cell.angle_gamma   90.00
#
_symmetry.space_group_name_H-M   'P 1'
#
loop_
_entity.id
_entity.type
_entity.pdbx_description
1 polymer ?
#
loop_
_entity_poly.entity_id
_entity_poly.type
_entity_poly.pdbx_seq_one_letter_code
_entity_poly.pdbx_strand_id
1 'polypeptide(L)'
;MLETPQGALYTGITTDVARRVAQHESGRGAKALRGRGPLALVHQEPVGSHGDALRLEAEIKRLPAAHKRSWYQSRQGLEETSCTLS
;
A
#
# COMPACT_ATOMS: atom_id res chain seq x y z
N MET A 1 -0.23 -0.52 -0.03
CA MET A 1 0.59 0.69 -0.24
C MET A 1 -0.20 1.89 0.25
N LEU A 2 0.44 2.76 1.04
CA LEU A 2 -0.16 3.98 1.57
C LEU A 2 0.55 5.20 0.98
N GLU A 3 -0.19 6.27 0.71
CA GLU A 3 0.34 7.56 0.27
C GLU A 3 0.05 8.63 1.31
N THR A 4 1.05 9.46 1.63
CA THR A 4 0.84 10.66 2.46
C THR A 4 0.39 11.82 1.59
N PRO A 5 -0.22 12.88 2.16
CA PRO A 5 -0.61 14.07 1.38
C PRO A 5 0.56 14.78 0.69
N GLN A 6 1.79 14.55 1.15
CA GLN A 6 3.02 15.08 0.55
C GLN A 6 3.55 14.19 -0.60
N GLY A 7 2.80 13.15 -1.00
CA GLY A 7 3.18 12.25 -2.09
C GLY A 7 4.25 11.22 -1.72
N ALA A 8 4.50 11.00 -0.42
CA ALA A 8 5.41 9.95 0.02
C ALA A 8 4.68 8.60 0.04
N LEU A 9 5.31 7.56 -0.52
CA LEU A 9 4.74 6.22 -0.60
C LEU A 9 5.34 5.29 0.45
N TYR A 10 4.47 4.60 1.19
CA TYR A 10 4.81 3.59 2.17
C TYR A 10 4.32 2.21 1.74
N THR A 11 5.20 1.22 1.83
CA THR A 11 4.89 -0.17 1.53
C THR A 11 5.04 -1.03 2.78
N GLY A 12 4.13 -1.99 2.90
CA GLY A 12 3.98 -2.83 4.07
C GLY A 12 3.23 -4.10 3.69
N ILE A 13 3.62 -5.23 4.28
CA ILE A 13 2.78 -6.43 4.30
C ILE A 13 1.91 -6.43 5.56
N THR A 14 0.70 -6.96 5.43
CA THR A 14 -0.20 -7.19 6.56
C THR A 14 -1.26 -8.21 6.18
N THR A 15 -1.66 -9.02 7.15
CA THR A 15 -2.83 -9.91 7.03
C THR A 15 -4.15 -9.19 7.32
N ASP A 16 -4.09 -7.96 7.84
CA ASP A 16 -5.25 -7.17 8.24
C ASP A 16 -5.00 -5.70 7.89
N VAL A 17 -5.42 -5.32 6.68
CA VAL A 17 -5.21 -3.98 6.12
C VAL A 17 -5.96 -2.94 6.93
N ALA A 18 -7.21 -3.20 7.29
CA ALA A 18 -8.06 -2.28 8.04
C ALA A 18 -7.45 -1.95 9.40
N ARG A 19 -7.01 -2.97 10.17
CA ARG A 19 -6.33 -2.77 11.44
C ARG A 19 -5.02 -2.02 11.27
N ARG A 20 -4.26 -2.30 10.21
CA ARG A 20 -2.97 -1.63 9.96
C ARG A 20 -3.15 -0.16 9.63
N VAL A 21 -4.14 0.19 8.81
CA VAL A 21 -4.51 1.59 8.51
C VAL A 21 -4.93 2.29 9.80
N ALA A 22 -5.85 1.71 10.58
CA ALA A 22 -6.32 2.27 11.83
C ALA A 22 -5.20 2.47 12.87
N GLN A 23 -4.21 1.57 12.94
CA GLN A 23 -3.05 1.71 13.82
C GLN A 23 -2.14 2.90 13.43
N HIS A 24 -1.99 3.15 12.13
CA HIS A 24 -1.23 4.29 11.64
C HIS A 24 -1.97 5.60 11.89
N GLU A 25 -3.29 5.62 11.70
CA GLU A 25 -4.13 6.79 12.00
C GLU A 25 -4.21 7.10 13.50
N SER A 26 -4.25 6.07 14.35
CA SER A 26 -4.29 6.24 15.81
C SER A 26 -2.93 6.58 16.44
N GLY A 27 -1.88 6.83 15.64
CA GLY A 27 -0.55 7.20 16.15
C GLY A 27 0.20 6.11 16.94
N ARG A 28 -0.24 4.84 16.84
CA ARG A 28 0.43 3.66 17.45
C ARG A 28 1.26 2.85 16.44
N GLY A 29 1.30 3.28 15.17
CA GLY A 29 2.17 2.74 14.13
C GLY A 29 3.65 3.16 14.29
N ALA A 30 4.46 2.82 13.28
CA ALA A 30 5.89 3.14 13.25
C ALA A 30 6.14 4.62 13.54
N LYS A 31 7.16 4.93 14.37
CA LYS A 31 7.53 6.29 14.83
C LYS A 31 7.64 7.34 13.70
N ALA A 32 7.85 6.89 12.45
CA ALA A 32 7.93 7.70 11.25
C ALA A 32 6.58 8.25 10.70
N LEU A 33 5.43 7.76 11.17
CA LEU A 33 4.09 8.15 10.67
C LEU A 33 3.26 8.97 11.68
N ARG A 34 3.82 9.26 12.86
CA ARG A 34 3.16 10.08 13.89
C ARG A 34 2.96 11.51 13.35
N GLY A 35 1.70 11.94 13.19
CA GLY A 35 1.36 13.29 12.75
C GLY A 35 1.34 13.54 11.24
N ARG A 36 1.50 12.50 10.40
CA ARG A 36 1.37 12.61 8.93
C ARG A 36 0.02 12.08 8.43
N GLY A 37 -1.07 12.56 9.03
CA GLY A 37 -2.43 12.18 8.60
C GLY A 37 -2.75 12.67 7.18
N PRO A 38 -3.97 12.39 6.69
CA PRO A 38 -4.54 11.05 6.51
C PRO A 38 -3.71 10.24 5.50
N LEU A 39 -3.57 8.93 5.73
CA LEU A 39 -2.87 8.04 4.80
C LEU A 39 -3.88 7.47 3.81
N ALA A 40 -3.69 7.73 2.52
CA ALA A 40 -4.53 7.17 1.48
C ALA A 40 -4.08 5.73 1.17
N LEU A 41 -4.98 4.75 1.26
CA LEU A 41 -4.73 3.40 0.76
C LEU A 41 -4.84 3.40 -0.77
N VAL A 42 -3.70 3.52 -1.43
CA VAL A 42 -3.64 3.61 -2.90
C VAL A 42 -3.56 2.24 -3.57
N HIS A 43 -3.17 1.16 -2.88
CA HIS A 43 -3.14 -0.17 -3.48
C HIS A 43 -3.11 -1.25 -2.40
N GLN A 44 -3.80 -2.36 -2.60
CA GLN A 44 -3.65 -3.59 -1.83
C GLN A 44 -3.84 -4.79 -2.76
N GLU A 45 -3.13 -5.88 -2.50
CA GLU A 45 -3.35 -7.14 -3.21
C GLU A 45 -3.01 -8.32 -2.30
N PRO A 46 -3.69 -9.46 -2.44
CA PRO A 46 -3.26 -10.70 -1.82
C PRO A 46 -1.98 -11.20 -2.49
N VAL A 47 -0.98 -11.55 -1.69
CA VAL A 47 0.31 -12.05 -2.20
C VAL A 47 0.61 -13.38 -1.54
N GLY A 48 0.45 -14.45 -2.33
CA GLY A 48 0.88 -15.83 -2.08
C GLY A 48 1.17 -16.20 -0.62
N SER A 49 2.39 -16.70 -0.39
CA SER A 49 2.87 -17.01 0.96
C SER A 49 3.43 -15.77 1.66
N HIS A 50 3.61 -15.84 2.98
CA HIS A 50 4.31 -14.80 3.75
C HIS A 50 5.72 -14.51 3.19
N GLY A 51 6.42 -15.54 2.71
CA GLY A 51 7.74 -15.38 2.08
C GLY A 51 7.66 -14.60 0.76
N ASP A 52 6.64 -14.83 -0.05
CA ASP A 52 6.43 -14.11 -1.31
C ASP A 52 6.06 -12.65 -1.04
N ALA A 53 5.21 -12.42 -0.05
CA ALA A 53 4.85 -11.07 0.40
C ALA A 53 6.09 -10.28 0.86
N LEU A 54 7.00 -10.89 1.62
CA LEU A 54 8.24 -10.26 2.06
C LEU A 54 9.19 -9.96 0.90
N ARG A 55 9.35 -10.88 -0.06
CA ARG A 55 10.18 -10.67 -1.25
C ARG A 55 9.64 -9.49 -2.05
N LEU A 56 8.34 -9.51 -2.35
CA LEU A 56 7.70 -8.44 -3.11
C LEU A 56 7.81 -7.09 -2.39
N GLU A 57 7.60 -7.05 -1.08
CA GLU A 57 7.77 -5.82 -0.29
C GLU A 57 9.20 -5.28 -0.39
N ALA A 58 10.21 -6.15 -0.30
CA ALA A 58 11.62 -5.76 -0.41
C ALA A 58 11.97 -5.22 -1.80
N GLU A 59 11.45 -5.85 -2.86
CA GLU A 59 11.60 -5.38 -4.24
C GLU A 59 11.00 -3.99 -4.41
N ILE A 60 9.73 -3.82 -3.99
CA ILE A 60 9.05 -2.53 -4.12
C ILE A 60 9.72 -1.47 -3.24
N LYS A 61 10.19 -1.80 -2.03
CA LYS A 61 10.87 -0.83 -1.15
C LYS A 61 12.07 -0.17 -1.83
N ARG A 62 12.82 -0.92 -2.65
CA ARG A 62 13.99 -0.45 -3.40
C ARG A 62 13.64 0.44 -4.60
N LEU A 63 12.41 0.41 -5.07
CA LEU A 63 12.00 1.23 -6.21
C LEU A 63 11.95 2.73 -5.86
N PRO A 64 12.38 3.62 -6.76
CA PRO A 64 12.07 5.05 -6.68
C PRO A 64 10.56 5.31 -6.64
N ALA A 65 10.15 6.46 -6.10
CA ALA A 65 8.72 6.80 -5.96
C ALA A 65 7.96 6.77 -7.30
N ALA A 66 8.59 7.20 -8.40
CA ALA A 66 7.99 7.13 -9.74
C ALA A 66 7.73 5.67 -10.17
N HIS A 67 8.71 4.78 -10.01
CA HIS A 67 8.56 3.37 -10.35
C HIS A 67 7.55 2.65 -9.44
N LYS A 68 7.44 3.03 -8.16
CA LYS A 68 6.37 2.54 -7.28
C LYS A 68 4.99 2.89 -7.84
N ARG A 69 4.81 4.12 -8.34
CA ARG A 69 3.56 4.56 -8.96
C ARG A 69 3.21 3.77 -10.20
N SER A 70 4.14 3.67 -11.14
CA SER A 70 3.95 2.86 -12.34
C SER A 70 3.65 1.39 -12.00
N TRP A 71 4.31 0.85 -10.98
CA TRP A 71 4.13 -0.54 -10.54
C TRP A 71 2.71 -0.82 -10.02
N TYR A 72 2.10 0.06 -9.21
CA TYR A 72 0.74 -0.19 -8.73
C TYR A 72 -0.32 0.21 -9.77
N GLN A 73 -0.05 1.23 -10.59
CA GLN A 73 -0.95 1.65 -11.68
C GLN A 73 -1.13 0.54 -12.71
N SER A 74 -0.05 -0.18 -13.07
CA SER A 74 -0.15 -1.31 -14.00
C SER A 74 -0.96 -2.49 -13.46
N ARG A 75 -1.09 -2.60 -12.12
CA ARG A 75 -1.89 -3.64 -11.45
C ARG A 75 -3.36 -3.22 -11.27
N GLN A 76 -3.63 -1.93 -11.12
CA GLN A 76 -5.01 -1.41 -11.04
C GLN A 76 -5.74 -1.45 -12.39
N GLY A 77 -5.02 -1.36 -13.51
CA GLY A 77 -5.61 -1.52 -14.84
C GLY A 77 -6.24 -2.90 -15.12
N LEU A 78 -6.18 -3.84 -14.16
CA LEU A 78 -6.83 -5.15 -14.22
C LEU A 78 -8.13 -5.22 -13.41
N GLU A 79 -8.47 -4.21 -12.60
CA GLU A 79 -9.69 -4.19 -11.76
C GLU A 79 -10.84 -3.36 -12.36
N GLU A 80 -10.67 -2.74 -13.53
CA GLU A 80 -11.73 -2.01 -14.23
C GLU A 80 -12.59 -2.88 -15.17
N THR A 81 -12.76 -4.17 -14.89
CA THR A 81 -13.68 -5.04 -15.66
C THR A 81 -14.72 -5.79 -14.81
N SER A 82 -15.09 -5.29 -13.63
CA SER A 82 -16.19 -5.88 -12.87
C SER A 82 -16.95 -4.88 -12.02
N CYS A 83 -17.58 -3.86 -12.63
CA CYS A 83 -18.80 -3.28 -12.08
C CYS A 83 -19.51 -2.39 -13.12
N THR A 84 -20.11 -3.00 -14.14
CA THR A 84 -21.15 -2.32 -14.93
C THR A 84 -22.10 -3.33 -15.57
N LEU A 85 -22.76 -4.19 -14.79
CA LEU A 85 -24.00 -4.82 -15.25
C LEU A 85 -24.96 -5.10 -14.08
N SER A 86 -26.19 -4.59 -14.26
CA SER A 86 -27.45 -4.77 -13.50
C SER A 86 -27.77 -3.73 -12.42
#